data_AF-A0A960SVI3-F1
#
_entry.id   AF-A0A960SVI3-F1
#
_cell.length_a   1.000
_cell.length_b   1.000
_cell.length_c   1.000
_cell.angle_alpha   90.00
_cell.angle_beta   90.00
_cell.angle_gamma   90.00
#
_symmetry.space_group_name_H-M   'P 1'
#
loop_
_entity.id
_entity.type
_entity.pdbx_description
1 polymer ?
#
loop_
_entity_poly.entity_id
_entity_poly.type
_entity_poly.pdbx_seq_one_letter_code
_entity_poly.pdbx_strand_id
1 'polypeptide(L)'
;MAIVETSAGSPATHALIIGVNEYPHLPDGAHADATILNTLKQLTSPVPSASLFANWFLDERAKLAVPFGSARVLLSGGRFERSDGSVIAVDTPSFANIKKHFNEWINSCNEHKNGVALLYFCGHGFIGESSYILPEDVGSDSSTPWENCIDLNSTHKGMARCRAETQCFFIDACQDLARGALLTSGPFGRTLLAPERGFTPVRDAPIYHSAAVGQRATSQKNLPSDFTVGLIECLTRYGASANHGRNPHKVTTGSLRMALGEYLDRRGQSQAPVMAFSMESTTSDKRICTIQEPEVLTNLDVGGDLNEIDNCVFTNRRSQEAHNVCHPYRHVFAIGDYDVVVTMKSPPVRAKEDERLVPPVYPVEVF
;
A
#
# COMPACT_ATOMS: atom_id res chain seq x y z
N MET A 1 2.68 -3.38 -21.57
CA MET A 1 1.91 -2.34 -22.31
C MET A 1 1.67 -1.12 -21.41
N ALA A 2 1.69 0.10 -21.96
CA ALA A 2 1.44 1.34 -21.21
C ALA A 2 0.09 1.97 -21.62
N ILE A 3 -0.71 2.42 -20.64
CA ILE A 3 -1.84 3.33 -20.87
C ILE A 3 -1.29 4.73 -20.59
N VAL A 4 -1.23 5.61 -21.59
CA VAL A 4 -0.60 6.95 -21.47
C VAL A 4 -1.62 8.01 -21.82
N GLU A 5 -1.78 9.01 -20.96
CA GLU A 5 -2.40 10.29 -21.30
C GLU A 5 -1.67 11.42 -20.58
N THR A 6 -0.72 12.10 -21.24
CA THR A 6 -0.42 13.51 -20.94
C THR A 6 0.24 14.25 -22.11
N SER A 7 0.06 15.57 -22.07
CA SER A 7 0.84 16.56 -22.82
C SER A 7 2.19 16.80 -22.13
N ALA A 8 3.29 16.71 -22.89
CA ALA A 8 4.66 16.77 -22.37
C ALA A 8 4.94 18.02 -21.50
N GLY A 9 5.68 17.85 -20.41
CA GLY A 9 6.21 18.95 -19.58
C GLY A 9 5.31 19.48 -18.46
N SER A 10 4.12 18.91 -18.26
CA SER A 10 3.28 19.20 -17.09
C SER A 10 3.48 18.16 -15.97
N PRO A 11 3.26 18.50 -14.69
CA PRO A 11 3.25 17.51 -13.62
C PRO A 11 2.20 16.43 -13.88
N ALA A 12 2.57 15.16 -13.72
CA ALA A 12 1.67 14.03 -13.89
C ALA A 12 1.97 12.88 -12.92
N THR A 13 1.00 12.00 -12.73
CA THR A 13 1.10 10.81 -11.89
C THR A 13 1.37 9.59 -12.78
N HIS A 14 2.47 8.89 -12.52
CA HIS A 14 2.88 7.70 -13.27
C HIS A 14 2.97 6.49 -12.34
N ALA A 15 2.29 5.39 -12.71
CA ALA A 15 2.28 4.15 -11.96
C ALA A 15 2.99 3.01 -12.70
N LEU A 16 3.78 2.23 -11.96
CA LEU A 16 4.25 0.90 -12.32
C LEU A 16 3.60 -0.11 -11.36
N ILE A 17 2.81 -1.04 -11.91
CA ILE A 17 1.95 -1.94 -11.15
C ILE A 17 2.28 -3.38 -11.55
N ILE A 18 2.72 -4.18 -10.58
CA ILE A 18 3.26 -5.52 -10.81
C ILE A 18 2.53 -6.51 -9.90
N GLY A 19 1.95 -7.56 -10.49
CA GLY A 19 1.32 -8.67 -9.76
C GLY A 19 1.89 -10.01 -10.20
N VAL A 20 2.54 -10.73 -9.29
CA VAL A 20 3.24 -11.99 -9.58
C VAL A 20 2.63 -13.14 -8.78
N ASN A 21 1.81 -13.97 -9.42
CA ASN A 21 1.17 -15.12 -8.76
C ASN A 21 1.64 -16.48 -9.30
N GLU A 22 2.12 -16.51 -10.54
CA GLU A 22 2.69 -17.68 -11.20
C GLU A 22 4.22 -17.54 -11.26
N TYR A 23 4.92 -18.58 -10.82
CA TYR A 23 6.37 -18.68 -10.83
C TYR A 23 6.76 -20.01 -11.48
N PRO A 24 7.11 -20.01 -12.77
CA PRO A 24 7.31 -21.24 -13.52
C PRO A 24 8.36 -22.18 -12.92
N HIS A 25 9.37 -21.68 -12.22
CA HIS A 25 10.47 -22.48 -11.68
C HIS A 25 10.31 -22.87 -10.20
N LEU A 26 9.24 -22.42 -9.54
CA LEU A 26 8.88 -22.84 -8.18
C LEU A 26 8.07 -24.15 -8.20
N PRO A 27 7.89 -24.83 -7.05
CA PRO A 27 6.97 -25.96 -6.95
C PRO A 27 5.60 -25.66 -7.56
N ASP A 28 5.04 -26.67 -8.22
CA ASP A 28 3.79 -26.60 -8.99
C ASP A 28 3.83 -25.66 -10.22
N GLY A 29 5.01 -25.15 -10.59
CA GLY A 29 5.26 -24.38 -11.80
C GLY A 29 5.61 -25.24 -13.02
N ALA A 30 5.50 -24.67 -14.22
CA ALA A 30 5.71 -25.37 -15.50
C ALA A 30 7.15 -25.88 -15.74
N HIS A 31 8.12 -25.34 -15.01
CA HIS A 31 9.56 -25.58 -15.14
C HIS A 31 10.21 -25.86 -13.78
N ALA A 32 9.46 -26.45 -12.85
CA ALA A 32 9.90 -26.72 -11.49
C ALA A 32 11.12 -27.67 -11.48
N ASP A 33 12.29 -27.13 -11.14
CA ASP A 33 13.55 -27.90 -11.00
C ASP A 33 14.43 -27.40 -9.81
N ALA A 34 14.06 -26.27 -9.19
CA ALA A 34 14.85 -25.66 -8.13
C ALA A 34 14.54 -26.25 -6.74
N THR A 35 15.34 -27.23 -6.30
CA THR A 35 15.26 -27.84 -4.96
C THR A 35 15.43 -26.84 -3.80
N ILE A 36 16.17 -25.75 -4.01
CA ILE A 36 16.47 -24.75 -2.96
C ILE A 36 15.35 -23.73 -2.73
N LEU A 37 14.42 -23.60 -3.68
CA LEU A 37 13.26 -22.71 -3.60
C LEU A 37 11.97 -23.46 -3.18
N ASN A 38 12.08 -24.71 -2.75
CA ASN A 38 10.94 -25.58 -2.42
C ASN A 38 10.04 -25.08 -1.27
N THR A 39 10.49 -24.06 -0.53
CA THR A 39 9.72 -23.39 0.53
C THR A 39 8.74 -22.34 0.00
N LEU A 40 8.94 -21.87 -1.24
CA LEU A 40 8.05 -20.96 -1.94
C LEU A 40 7.02 -21.76 -2.76
N LYS A 41 5.84 -21.18 -2.93
CA LYS A 41 4.70 -21.80 -3.64
C LYS A 41 4.07 -20.82 -4.61
N GLN A 42 3.23 -21.29 -5.50
CA GLN A 42 2.35 -20.41 -6.28
C GLN A 42 1.45 -19.57 -5.34
N LEU A 43 1.15 -18.34 -5.75
CA LEU A 43 0.26 -17.44 -5.02
C LEU A 43 -1.05 -17.32 -5.78
N THR A 44 -2.07 -16.72 -5.14
CA THR A 44 -3.39 -16.54 -5.79
C THR A 44 -3.88 -15.10 -5.74
N SER A 45 -3.47 -14.35 -4.73
CA SER A 45 -3.87 -12.97 -4.46
C SER A 45 -3.16 -11.90 -5.32
N PRO A 46 -1.89 -12.07 -5.78
CA PRO A 46 -1.17 -10.97 -6.42
C PRO A 46 -1.78 -10.37 -7.68
N VAL A 47 -2.27 -11.20 -8.60
CA VAL A 47 -2.93 -10.69 -9.82
C VAL A 47 -4.26 -10.00 -9.48
N PRO A 48 -5.17 -10.57 -8.66
CA PRO A 48 -6.34 -9.86 -8.16
C PRO A 48 -6.01 -8.52 -7.47
N SER A 49 -4.99 -8.49 -6.61
CA SER A 49 -4.57 -7.27 -5.91
C SER A 49 -4.05 -6.20 -6.86
N ALA A 50 -3.09 -6.54 -7.73
CA ALA A 50 -2.54 -5.61 -8.71
C ALA A 50 -3.59 -5.10 -9.70
N SER A 51 -4.53 -5.97 -10.12
CA SER A 51 -5.64 -5.57 -10.98
C SER A 51 -6.59 -4.61 -10.28
N LEU A 52 -6.93 -4.86 -9.00
CA LEU A 52 -7.77 -3.97 -8.21
C LEU A 52 -7.12 -2.58 -8.06
N PHE A 53 -5.82 -2.52 -7.76
CA PHE A 53 -5.09 -1.25 -7.66
C PHE A 53 -4.98 -0.54 -9.02
N ALA A 54 -4.74 -1.27 -10.11
CA ALA A 54 -4.70 -0.70 -11.46
C ALA A 54 -6.05 -0.10 -11.87
N ASN A 55 -7.15 -0.80 -11.60
CA ASN A 55 -8.50 -0.31 -11.87
C ASN A 55 -8.81 0.95 -11.05
N TRP A 56 -8.54 0.95 -9.73
CA TRP A 56 -8.66 2.15 -8.91
C TRP A 56 -7.87 3.33 -9.50
N PHE A 57 -6.62 3.11 -9.91
CA PHE A 57 -5.78 4.17 -10.46
C PHE A 57 -6.31 4.77 -11.78
N LEU A 58 -6.94 3.95 -12.63
CA LEU A 58 -7.52 4.37 -13.91
C LEU A 58 -8.89 5.06 -13.74
N ASP A 59 -9.72 4.52 -12.86
CA ASP A 59 -11.08 4.98 -12.61
C ASP A 59 -11.08 6.29 -11.81
N GLU A 60 -10.16 6.43 -10.86
CA GLU A 60 -10.07 7.58 -9.95
C GLU A 60 -9.08 8.65 -10.42
N ARG A 61 -8.77 8.69 -11.72
CA ARG A 61 -7.82 9.64 -12.32
C ARG A 61 -8.10 11.11 -11.99
N ALA A 62 -9.37 11.48 -11.80
CA ALA A 62 -9.79 12.84 -11.46
C ALA A 62 -9.45 13.23 -10.01
N LYS A 63 -9.22 12.25 -9.13
CA LYS A 63 -8.89 12.45 -7.71
C LYS A 63 -7.38 12.54 -7.46
N LEU A 64 -6.53 12.27 -8.45
CA LEU A 64 -5.08 12.29 -8.28
C LEU A 64 -4.56 13.70 -7.96
N ALA A 65 -3.47 13.79 -7.18
CA ALA A 65 -2.89 15.07 -6.76
C ALA A 65 -2.42 15.95 -7.92
N VAL A 66 -1.98 15.30 -9.00
CA VAL A 66 -1.64 15.88 -10.30
C VAL A 66 -2.27 14.99 -11.37
N PRO A 67 -2.54 15.51 -12.58
CA PRO A 67 -3.19 14.74 -13.64
C PRO A 67 -2.60 13.35 -13.82
N PHE A 68 -3.45 12.37 -14.13
CA PHE A 68 -2.98 11.05 -14.59
C PHE A 68 -2.01 11.23 -15.76
N GLY A 69 -0.90 10.49 -15.77
CA GLY A 69 0.07 10.46 -16.86
C GLY A 69 0.20 9.10 -17.51
N SER A 70 0.55 8.07 -16.74
CA SER A 70 0.61 6.72 -17.30
C SER A 70 0.45 5.61 -16.28
N ALA A 71 -0.11 4.49 -16.71
CA ALA A 71 -0.06 3.22 -15.97
C ALA A 71 0.70 2.16 -16.79
N ARG A 72 1.68 1.50 -16.17
CA ARG A 72 2.35 0.31 -16.71
C ARG A 72 1.95 -0.87 -15.84
N VAL A 73 1.28 -1.85 -16.43
CA VAL A 73 0.75 -3.01 -15.72
C VAL A 73 1.47 -4.25 -16.22
N LEU A 74 1.99 -5.05 -15.29
CA LEU A 74 2.58 -6.36 -15.54
C LEU A 74 1.91 -7.38 -14.61
N LEU A 75 1.35 -8.44 -15.20
CA LEU A 75 0.61 -9.46 -14.46
C LEU A 75 1.03 -10.83 -14.97
N SER A 76 1.23 -11.78 -14.05
CA SER A 76 1.27 -13.20 -14.39
C SER A 76 0.01 -13.56 -15.21
N GLY A 77 0.17 -14.47 -16.17
CA GLY A 77 -0.85 -14.78 -17.18
C GLY A 77 -1.01 -13.75 -18.31
N GLY A 78 -0.34 -12.59 -18.24
CA GLY A 78 -0.21 -11.63 -19.34
C GLY A 78 -1.52 -10.93 -19.76
N ARG A 79 -2.51 -10.87 -18.86
CA ARG A 79 -3.85 -10.32 -19.14
C ARG A 79 -4.30 -9.43 -18.00
N PHE A 80 -4.87 -8.27 -18.33
CA PHE A 80 -5.48 -7.35 -17.37
C PHE A 80 -6.92 -7.05 -17.81
N GLU A 81 -7.88 -7.31 -16.92
CA GLU A 81 -9.29 -6.99 -17.10
C GLU A 81 -9.61 -5.66 -16.39
N ARG A 82 -10.10 -4.70 -17.18
CA ARG A 82 -10.48 -3.38 -16.69
C ARG A 82 -11.87 -3.39 -16.07
N SER A 83 -12.19 -2.36 -15.28
CA SER A 83 -13.51 -2.17 -14.67
C SER A 83 -14.67 -2.12 -15.67
N ASP A 84 -14.41 -1.74 -16.93
CA ASP A 84 -15.41 -1.75 -18.01
C ASP A 84 -15.60 -3.13 -18.67
N GLY A 85 -14.92 -4.17 -18.17
CA GLY A 85 -14.93 -5.53 -18.70
C GLY A 85 -14.02 -5.74 -19.91
N SER A 86 -13.33 -4.70 -20.40
CA SER A 86 -12.36 -4.88 -21.49
C SER A 86 -11.09 -5.58 -20.99
N VAL A 87 -10.58 -6.51 -21.80
CA VAL A 87 -9.36 -7.24 -21.47
C VAL A 87 -8.24 -6.84 -22.41
N ILE A 88 -7.10 -6.47 -21.83
CA ILE A 88 -5.90 -6.07 -22.56
C ILE A 88 -4.74 -7.00 -22.27
N ALA A 89 -3.91 -7.24 -23.28
CA ALA A 89 -2.66 -7.96 -23.12
C ALA A 89 -1.65 -7.09 -22.36
N VAL A 90 -0.99 -7.69 -21.37
CA VAL A 90 0.09 -7.08 -20.60
C VAL A 90 1.30 -8.00 -20.58
N ASP A 91 2.47 -7.43 -20.30
CA ASP A 91 3.69 -8.24 -20.20
C ASP A 91 3.67 -9.03 -18.89
N THR A 92 4.20 -10.25 -18.91
CA THR A 92 4.38 -11.03 -17.70
C THR A 92 5.56 -10.47 -16.87
N PRO A 93 5.53 -10.58 -15.54
CA PRO A 93 6.47 -9.91 -14.64
C PRO A 93 7.81 -10.66 -14.47
N SER A 94 8.48 -10.99 -15.59
CA SER A 94 9.89 -11.43 -15.57
C SER A 94 10.81 -10.28 -15.19
N PHE A 95 12.03 -10.58 -14.71
CA PHE A 95 13.01 -9.54 -14.39
C PHE A 95 13.25 -8.62 -15.58
N ALA A 96 13.41 -9.19 -16.77
CA ALA A 96 13.67 -8.42 -18.00
C ALA A 96 12.51 -7.46 -18.34
N ASN A 97 11.27 -7.93 -18.22
CA ASN A 97 10.09 -7.11 -18.46
C ASN A 97 9.93 -6.03 -17.40
N ILE A 98 10.10 -6.36 -16.12
CA ILE A 98 10.07 -5.39 -15.03
C ILE A 98 11.13 -4.30 -15.25
N LYS A 99 12.37 -4.69 -15.58
CA LYS A 99 13.46 -3.75 -15.83
C LYS A 99 13.17 -2.83 -17.02
N LYS A 100 12.62 -3.35 -18.10
CA LYS A 100 12.18 -2.55 -19.26
C LYS A 100 11.14 -1.52 -18.84
N HIS A 101 10.03 -1.95 -18.23
CA HIS A 101 8.93 -1.07 -17.83
C HIS A 101 9.33 -0.07 -16.76
N PHE A 102 10.21 -0.46 -15.84
CA PHE A 102 10.78 0.40 -14.83
C PHE A 102 11.62 1.54 -15.43
N ASN A 103 12.45 1.25 -16.45
CA ASN A 103 13.20 2.29 -17.17
C ASN A 103 12.24 3.27 -17.87
N GLU A 104 11.21 2.76 -18.56
CA GLU A 104 10.21 3.58 -19.23
C GLU A 104 9.38 4.41 -18.24
N TRP A 105 9.09 3.87 -17.06
CA TRP A 105 8.38 4.54 -15.98
C TRP A 105 9.23 5.66 -15.37
N ILE A 106 10.51 5.41 -15.08
CA ILE A 106 11.46 6.45 -14.62
C ILE A 106 11.55 7.57 -15.64
N ASN A 107 11.65 7.25 -16.93
CA ASN A 107 11.72 8.27 -17.97
C ASN A 107 10.51 9.21 -17.92
N SER A 108 9.31 8.67 -17.66
CA SER A 108 8.09 9.47 -17.51
C SER A 108 8.12 10.29 -16.21
N CYS A 109 8.53 9.68 -15.09
CA CYS A 109 8.67 10.38 -13.80
C CYS A 109 9.74 11.49 -13.84
N ASN A 110 10.70 11.40 -14.76
CA ASN A 110 11.73 12.41 -14.98
C ASN A 110 11.26 13.63 -15.77
N GLU A 111 10.04 13.65 -16.30
CA GLU A 111 9.55 14.79 -17.09
C GLU A 111 9.38 16.03 -16.22
N HIS A 112 8.90 15.87 -14.98
CA HIS A 112 8.55 17.01 -14.12
C HIS A 112 8.79 16.74 -12.62
N LYS A 113 9.42 17.69 -11.92
CA LYS A 113 9.77 17.52 -10.50
C LYS A 113 8.57 17.42 -9.55
N ASN A 114 7.49 18.14 -9.86
CA ASN A 114 6.24 18.05 -9.10
C ASN A 114 5.37 16.85 -9.51
N GLY A 115 5.90 15.90 -10.29
CA GLY A 115 5.22 14.67 -10.63
C GLY A 115 5.13 13.71 -9.44
N VAL A 116 4.27 12.70 -9.58
CA VAL A 116 4.06 11.65 -8.58
C VAL A 116 4.42 10.31 -9.22
N ALA A 117 5.39 9.61 -8.62
CA ALA A 117 5.81 8.27 -9.01
C ALA A 117 5.20 7.25 -8.06
N LEU A 118 4.39 6.33 -8.58
CA LEU A 118 3.80 5.24 -7.81
C LEU A 118 4.38 3.91 -8.29
N LEU A 119 4.96 3.13 -7.37
CA LEU A 119 5.31 1.72 -7.62
C LEU A 119 4.43 0.86 -6.73
N TYR A 120 3.69 -0.05 -7.33
CA TYR A 120 2.93 -1.08 -6.64
C TYR A 120 3.47 -2.46 -7.03
N PHE A 121 3.79 -3.28 -6.03
CA PHE A 121 4.21 -4.66 -6.22
C PHE A 121 3.40 -5.56 -5.30
N CYS A 122 2.84 -6.66 -5.84
CA CYS A 122 2.31 -7.76 -5.06
C CYS A 122 2.90 -9.08 -5.55
N GLY A 123 3.39 -9.91 -4.64
CA GLY A 123 4.06 -11.17 -4.97
C GLY A 123 4.89 -11.70 -3.81
N HIS A 124 5.83 -12.59 -4.11
CA HIS A 124 6.81 -13.04 -3.12
C HIS A 124 7.83 -11.95 -2.81
N GLY A 125 8.24 -11.93 -1.56
CA GLY A 125 9.34 -11.15 -1.06
C GLY A 125 9.96 -11.83 0.14
N PHE A 126 11.19 -11.45 0.46
CA PHE A 126 11.86 -11.89 1.66
C PHE A 126 12.84 -10.83 2.13
N ILE A 127 13.29 -10.97 3.37
CA ILE A 127 14.37 -10.15 3.92
C ILE A 127 15.67 -10.96 4.01
N GLY A 128 16.80 -10.32 3.72
CA GLY A 128 18.16 -10.83 3.91
C GLY A 128 19.06 -9.66 4.32
N GLU A 129 20.19 -9.46 3.64
CA GLU A 129 20.98 -8.22 3.75
C GLU A 129 20.22 -6.98 3.25
N SER A 130 19.20 -7.20 2.42
CA SER A 130 18.27 -6.19 1.90
C SER A 130 16.84 -6.75 1.90
N SER A 131 15.86 -5.92 1.50
CA SER A 131 14.52 -6.40 1.14
C SER A 131 14.52 -6.79 -0.34
N TYR A 132 14.01 -7.98 -0.65
CA TYR A 132 13.95 -8.51 -2.00
C TYR A 132 12.51 -8.78 -2.41
N ILE A 133 12.18 -8.42 -3.65
CA ILE A 133 10.93 -8.80 -4.32
C ILE A 133 11.23 -9.71 -5.51
N LEU A 134 10.33 -10.64 -5.80
CA LEU A 134 10.58 -11.74 -6.74
C LEU A 134 9.78 -11.58 -8.03
N PRO A 135 10.46 -11.42 -9.18
CA PRO A 135 9.88 -11.66 -10.49
C PRO A 135 9.45 -13.12 -10.70
N GLU A 136 8.62 -13.38 -11.72
CA GLU A 136 8.13 -14.74 -11.99
C GLU A 136 9.25 -15.72 -12.38
N ASP A 137 10.33 -15.23 -12.98
CA ASP A 137 11.48 -15.99 -13.47
C ASP A 137 12.58 -16.17 -12.41
N VAL A 138 12.26 -16.01 -11.13
CA VAL A 138 13.11 -16.46 -10.03
C VAL A 138 13.35 -17.98 -10.14
N GLY A 139 14.58 -18.44 -9.91
CA GLY A 139 14.94 -19.85 -10.04
C GLY A 139 15.12 -20.35 -11.47
N SER A 140 15.10 -19.47 -12.49
CA SER A 140 15.33 -19.88 -13.89
C SER A 140 16.73 -20.42 -14.15
N ASP A 141 17.72 -20.03 -13.34
CA ASP A 141 19.07 -20.61 -13.31
C ASP A 141 19.27 -21.33 -11.96
N SER A 142 19.45 -22.65 -12.00
CA SER A 142 19.64 -23.47 -10.81
C SER A 142 20.98 -23.24 -10.11
N SER A 143 21.99 -22.71 -10.82
CA SER A 143 23.29 -22.36 -10.26
C SER A 143 23.26 -21.02 -9.51
N THR A 144 22.36 -20.12 -9.91
CA THR A 144 22.19 -18.78 -9.32
C THR A 144 20.69 -18.45 -9.12
N PRO A 145 19.95 -19.23 -8.32
CA PRO A 145 18.48 -19.20 -8.26
C PRO A 145 17.89 -17.85 -7.81
N TRP A 146 18.69 -17.02 -7.15
CA TRP A 146 18.31 -15.70 -6.66
C TRP A 146 18.77 -14.55 -7.56
N GLU A 147 19.44 -14.81 -8.69
CA GLU A 147 19.99 -13.77 -9.56
C GLU A 147 18.92 -12.80 -10.05
N ASN A 148 17.73 -13.30 -10.39
CA ASN A 148 16.63 -12.49 -10.89
C ASN A 148 15.81 -11.80 -9.78
N CYS A 149 16.11 -11.99 -8.50
CA CYS A 149 15.46 -11.21 -7.44
C CYS A 149 15.80 -9.72 -7.59
N ILE A 150 14.91 -8.84 -7.13
CA ILE A 150 15.15 -7.40 -7.15
C ILE A 150 15.50 -6.92 -5.75
N ASP A 151 16.68 -6.30 -5.60
CA ASP A 151 17.06 -5.58 -4.38
C ASP A 151 16.25 -4.27 -4.31
N LEU A 152 15.22 -4.27 -3.47
CA LEU A 152 14.29 -3.16 -3.31
C LEU A 152 14.97 -1.95 -2.66
N ASN A 153 15.81 -2.15 -1.64
CA ASN A 153 16.43 -1.03 -0.93
C ASN A 153 17.43 -0.30 -1.83
N SER A 154 18.27 -1.04 -2.55
CA SER A 154 19.23 -0.42 -3.48
C SER A 154 18.50 0.25 -4.65
N THR A 155 17.41 -0.34 -5.13
CA THR A 155 16.55 0.27 -6.16
C THR A 155 15.89 1.56 -5.65
N HIS A 156 15.33 1.55 -4.44
CA HIS A 156 14.70 2.72 -3.81
C HIS A 156 15.72 3.84 -3.57
N LYS A 157 16.95 3.52 -3.17
CA LYS A 157 18.07 4.48 -3.09
C LYS A 157 18.46 5.02 -4.46
N GLY A 158 18.47 4.18 -5.50
CA GLY A 158 18.69 4.63 -6.88
C GLY A 158 17.65 5.63 -7.36
N MET A 159 16.40 5.45 -6.95
CA MET A 159 15.27 6.33 -7.26
C MET A 159 15.42 7.75 -6.69
N ALA A 160 16.38 7.99 -5.78
CA ALA A 160 16.80 9.34 -5.41
C ALA A 160 17.02 10.25 -6.63
N ARG A 161 17.59 9.72 -7.72
CA ARG A 161 17.92 10.46 -8.95
C ARG A 161 16.70 10.79 -9.83
N CYS A 162 15.54 10.22 -9.52
CA CYS A 162 14.30 10.51 -10.23
C CYS A 162 13.82 11.93 -9.90
N ARG A 163 13.46 12.73 -10.91
CA ARG A 163 13.05 14.12 -10.72
C ARG A 163 11.75 14.27 -9.94
N ALA A 164 10.80 13.35 -10.10
CA ALA A 164 9.55 13.36 -9.33
C ALA A 164 9.86 13.35 -7.83
N GLU A 165 9.45 14.40 -7.12
CA GLU A 165 9.73 14.57 -5.70
C GLU A 165 8.82 13.70 -4.82
N THR A 166 7.68 13.22 -5.32
CA THR A 166 6.79 12.32 -4.57
C THR A 166 6.92 10.91 -5.15
N GLN A 167 7.42 9.96 -4.36
CA GLN A 167 7.75 8.61 -4.82
C GLN A 167 7.20 7.55 -3.84
N CYS A 168 5.97 7.09 -4.05
CA CYS A 168 5.34 6.11 -3.15
C CYS A 168 5.60 4.69 -3.63
N PHE A 169 6.06 3.83 -2.73
CA PHE A 169 6.27 2.40 -2.97
C PHE A 169 5.28 1.61 -2.10
N PHE A 170 4.36 0.89 -2.73
CA PHE A 170 3.40 0.00 -2.09
C PHE A 170 3.84 -1.44 -2.33
N ILE A 171 4.37 -2.07 -1.29
CA ILE A 171 5.04 -3.36 -1.39
C ILE A 171 4.23 -4.39 -0.60
N ASP A 172 3.41 -5.12 -1.33
CA ASP A 172 2.58 -6.18 -0.81
C ASP A 172 3.25 -7.54 -0.96
N ALA A 173 4.23 -7.78 -0.10
CA ALA A 173 5.03 -8.99 -0.08
C ALA A 173 5.46 -9.33 1.35
N CYS A 174 5.72 -10.61 1.60
CA CYS A 174 6.26 -11.04 2.88
C CYS A 174 7.63 -10.40 3.16
N GLN A 175 7.97 -10.29 4.44
CA GLN A 175 9.31 -9.93 4.91
C GLN A 175 9.90 -11.00 5.83
N ASP A 176 9.53 -12.26 5.63
CA ASP A 176 10.13 -13.37 6.35
C ASP A 176 11.50 -13.74 5.76
N LEU A 177 12.33 -14.41 6.56
CA LEU A 177 13.61 -14.93 6.12
C LEU A 177 13.37 -16.19 5.27
N ALA A 178 13.68 -16.14 3.97
CA ALA A 178 13.62 -17.33 3.14
C ALA A 178 14.71 -18.32 3.56
N ARG A 179 14.33 -19.49 4.09
CA ARG A 179 15.29 -20.54 4.51
C ARG A 179 16.28 -20.91 3.41
N GLY A 180 15.84 -20.98 2.16
CA GLY A 180 16.72 -21.25 1.01
C GLY A 180 17.76 -20.14 0.80
N ALA A 181 17.39 -18.87 1.02
CA ALA A 181 18.32 -17.74 0.90
C ALA A 181 19.37 -17.76 2.02
N LEU A 182 18.99 -18.18 3.24
CA LEU A 182 19.94 -18.34 4.36
C LEU A 182 21.01 -19.41 4.11
N LEU A 183 20.73 -20.40 3.25
CA LEU A 183 21.63 -21.51 2.97
C LEU A 183 22.59 -21.24 1.80
N THR A 184 22.40 -20.15 1.06
CA THR A 184 23.25 -19.76 -0.07
C THR A 184 24.17 -18.61 0.31
N SER A 185 25.47 -18.71 -0.03
CA SER A 185 26.41 -17.58 0.04
C SER A 185 26.65 -17.02 -1.36
N GLY A 186 26.51 -15.70 -1.56
CA GLY A 186 26.77 -15.04 -2.85
C GLY A 186 26.05 -13.70 -2.99
N PRO A 187 26.30 -12.93 -4.08
CA PRO A 187 25.54 -11.72 -4.36
C PRO A 187 24.07 -12.10 -4.62
N PHE A 188 23.17 -11.48 -3.87
CA PHE A 188 21.73 -11.70 -3.97
C PHE A 188 21.10 -10.65 -4.88
N GLY A 189 20.35 -11.11 -5.88
CA GLY A 189 19.49 -10.27 -6.69
C GLY A 189 20.21 -9.16 -7.47
N ARG A 190 19.40 -8.32 -8.11
CA ARG A 190 19.80 -7.26 -9.02
C ARG A 190 19.08 -5.98 -8.64
N THR A 191 19.77 -4.87 -8.76
CA THR A 191 19.18 -3.54 -8.56
C THR A 191 18.58 -3.04 -9.87
N LEU A 192 17.36 -2.49 -9.85
CA LEU A 192 16.75 -1.91 -11.05
C LEU A 192 17.33 -0.53 -11.39
N LEU A 193 17.82 0.25 -10.42
CA LEU A 193 18.59 1.47 -10.67
C LEU A 193 19.68 1.62 -9.63
N ALA A 194 20.94 1.64 -10.05
CA ALA A 194 22.05 1.72 -9.12
C ALA A 194 22.05 3.06 -8.35
N PRO A 195 22.31 3.05 -7.03
CA PRO A 195 22.46 4.27 -6.26
C PRO A 195 23.72 5.04 -6.65
N GLU A 196 23.63 6.37 -6.63
CA GLU A 196 24.76 7.28 -6.86
C GLU A 196 25.25 7.85 -5.52
N ARG A 197 26.56 7.79 -5.25
CA ARG A 197 27.13 8.27 -3.98
C ARG A 197 27.17 9.79 -3.93
N GLY A 198 26.91 10.37 -2.76
CA GLY A 198 27.04 11.82 -2.53
C GLY A 198 25.87 12.67 -3.02
N PHE A 199 24.78 12.03 -3.49
CA PHE A 199 23.57 12.71 -3.91
C PHE A 199 22.53 12.68 -2.78
N THR A 200 22.04 13.85 -2.36
CA THR A 200 20.98 13.99 -1.35
C THR A 200 19.76 14.63 -1.99
N PRO A 201 18.77 13.85 -2.46
CA PRO A 201 17.60 14.40 -3.12
C PRO A 201 16.69 15.15 -2.15
N VAL A 202 15.97 16.13 -2.69
CA VAL A 202 14.77 16.70 -2.08
C VAL A 202 13.58 15.86 -2.55
N ARG A 203 13.16 14.85 -1.77
CA ARG A 203 12.04 13.95 -2.11
C ARG A 203 11.25 13.52 -0.87
N ASP A 204 10.03 13.07 -1.08
CA ASP A 204 9.20 12.31 -0.16
C ASP A 204 8.99 10.93 -0.76
N ALA A 205 9.67 9.92 -0.20
CA ALA A 205 9.74 8.58 -0.80
C ALA A 205 9.38 7.45 0.17
N PRO A 206 8.14 7.40 0.68
CA PRO A 206 7.71 6.37 1.61
C PRO A 206 7.64 4.98 0.94
N ILE A 207 7.98 3.95 1.72
CA ILE A 207 7.69 2.55 1.43
C ILE A 207 6.66 2.06 2.44
N TYR A 208 5.51 1.62 1.94
CA TYR A 208 4.45 0.97 2.70
C TYR A 208 4.54 -0.54 2.46
N HIS A 209 4.87 -1.29 3.50
CA HIS A 209 4.95 -2.74 3.43
C HIS A 209 3.73 -3.38 4.06
N SER A 210 3.16 -4.39 3.40
CA SER A 210 2.03 -5.15 3.95
C SER A 210 2.37 -6.00 5.18
N ALA A 211 3.66 -6.22 5.44
CA ALA A 211 4.14 -6.93 6.62
C ALA A 211 5.42 -6.30 7.19
N ALA A 212 5.54 -6.36 8.51
CA ALA A 212 6.75 -5.99 9.24
C ALA A 212 7.84 -7.03 9.04
N VAL A 213 9.08 -6.62 9.34
CA VAL A 213 10.25 -7.50 9.30
C VAL A 213 9.97 -8.79 10.07
N GLY A 214 10.15 -9.93 9.40
CA GLY A 214 9.92 -11.26 9.96
C GLY A 214 8.48 -11.76 9.88
N GLN A 215 7.54 -10.99 9.31
CA GLN A 215 6.14 -11.36 9.21
C GLN A 215 5.69 -11.63 7.76
N ARG A 216 4.54 -12.30 7.63
CA ARG A 216 3.92 -12.68 6.37
C ARG A 216 2.74 -11.80 6.04
N ALA A 217 2.60 -11.42 4.77
CA ALA A 217 1.42 -10.73 4.28
C ALA A 217 0.18 -11.64 4.33
N THR A 218 -1.00 -11.07 4.61
CA THR A 218 -2.26 -11.82 4.70
C THR A 218 -3.14 -11.63 3.48
N SER A 219 -3.79 -12.72 3.08
CA SER A 219 -4.83 -12.70 2.05
C SER A 219 -5.70 -13.93 2.14
N GLN A 220 -6.92 -13.83 1.62
CA GLN A 220 -7.76 -14.98 1.33
C GLN A 220 -7.45 -15.50 -0.07
N LYS A 221 -7.54 -16.81 -0.27
CA LYS A 221 -7.24 -17.46 -1.55
C LYS A 221 -8.08 -16.85 -2.68
N ASN A 222 -7.45 -16.51 -3.80
CA ASN A 222 -8.05 -15.92 -5.00
C ASN A 222 -8.71 -14.54 -4.80
N LEU A 223 -8.54 -13.89 -3.65
CA LEU A 223 -9.04 -12.54 -3.40
C LEU A 223 -7.87 -11.56 -3.31
N PRO A 224 -8.11 -10.25 -3.54
CA PRO A 224 -7.14 -9.22 -3.22
C PRO A 224 -6.67 -9.34 -1.76
N SER A 225 -5.41 -8.98 -1.51
CA SER A 225 -4.84 -8.98 -0.17
C SER A 225 -5.51 -7.94 0.74
N ASP A 226 -5.41 -8.16 2.04
CA ASP A 226 -5.95 -7.21 3.03
C ASP A 226 -5.26 -5.85 2.91
N PHE A 227 -3.95 -5.85 2.63
CA PHE A 227 -3.18 -4.63 2.38
C PHE A 227 -3.72 -3.85 1.18
N THR A 228 -4.01 -4.51 0.06
CA THR A 228 -4.48 -3.82 -1.15
C THR A 228 -5.87 -3.25 -0.95
N VAL A 229 -6.76 -4.03 -0.31
CA VAL A 229 -8.10 -3.55 0.05
C VAL A 229 -7.98 -2.32 0.98
N GLY A 230 -7.15 -2.42 2.03
CA GLY A 230 -6.94 -1.32 2.96
C GLY A 230 -6.33 -0.08 2.32
N LEU A 231 -5.37 -0.28 1.42
CA LEU A 231 -4.73 0.81 0.67
C LEU A 231 -5.77 1.59 -0.14
N ILE A 232 -6.64 0.90 -0.87
CA ILE A 232 -7.67 1.53 -1.71
C ILE A 232 -8.73 2.21 -0.85
N GLU A 233 -9.19 1.56 0.22
CA GLU A 233 -10.12 2.15 1.18
C GLU A 233 -9.54 3.44 1.80
N CYS A 234 -8.26 3.45 2.15
CA CYS A 234 -7.61 4.65 2.67
C CYS A 234 -7.44 5.75 1.60
N LEU A 235 -7.09 5.39 0.37
CA LEU A 235 -6.97 6.36 -0.73
C LEU A 235 -8.33 6.96 -1.14
N THR A 236 -9.43 6.26 -0.84
CA THR A 236 -10.77 6.62 -1.30
C THR A 236 -11.65 7.22 -0.19
N ARG A 237 -11.46 6.83 1.07
CA ARG A 237 -12.38 7.13 2.17
C ARG A 237 -11.68 7.59 3.44
N TYR A 238 -10.72 6.83 3.95
CA TYR A 238 -10.20 7.01 5.33
C TYR A 238 -8.92 7.84 5.42
N GLY A 239 -8.21 8.04 4.32
CA GLY A 239 -6.86 8.60 4.31
C GLY A 239 -6.78 10.12 4.33
N ALA A 240 -7.88 10.83 4.49
CA ALA A 240 -7.85 12.30 4.50
C ALA A 240 -7.00 12.84 5.66
N SER A 241 -6.23 13.89 5.40
CA SER A 241 -5.50 14.62 6.45
C SER A 241 -6.44 15.54 7.23
N ALA A 242 -6.10 15.78 8.51
CA ALA A 242 -6.90 16.56 9.46
C ALA A 242 -7.10 18.05 9.12
N ASN A 243 -6.46 18.57 8.06
CA ASN A 243 -6.46 20.01 7.79
C ASN A 243 -7.86 20.56 7.47
N HIS A 244 -8.35 21.41 8.37
CA HIS A 244 -9.67 22.00 8.36
C HIS A 244 -9.92 22.93 7.15
N GLY A 245 -10.92 22.59 6.33
CA GLY A 245 -11.79 23.62 5.74
C GLY A 245 -11.75 23.83 4.23
N ARG A 246 -11.10 22.99 3.42
CA ARG A 246 -11.29 23.03 1.96
C ARG A 246 -11.51 21.66 1.37
N ASN A 247 -12.72 21.46 0.85
CA ASN A 247 -13.05 20.38 -0.06
C ASN A 247 -12.35 20.63 -1.42
N PRO A 248 -11.70 19.64 -2.04
CA PRO A 248 -11.59 18.25 -1.59
C PRO A 248 -10.48 18.02 -0.56
N HIS A 249 -10.77 17.13 0.38
CA HIS A 249 -9.85 16.72 1.44
C HIS A 249 -8.66 16.00 0.83
N LYS A 250 -7.47 16.20 1.38
CA LYS A 250 -6.23 15.69 0.78
C LYS A 250 -5.78 14.42 1.49
N VAL A 251 -5.48 13.39 0.71
CA VAL A 251 -4.68 12.25 1.18
C VAL A 251 -3.22 12.58 0.94
N THR A 252 -2.42 12.45 1.97
CA THR A 252 -0.99 12.73 1.95
C THR A 252 -0.20 11.46 2.29
N THR A 253 1.10 11.46 2.08
CA THR A 253 1.96 10.31 2.42
C THR A 253 1.88 9.98 3.92
N GLY A 254 1.84 11.01 4.76
CA GLY A 254 1.66 10.92 6.21
C GLY A 254 0.27 10.46 6.63
N SER A 255 -0.80 11.04 6.08
CA SER A 255 -2.17 10.65 6.46
C SER A 255 -2.53 9.25 5.98
N LEU A 256 -2.04 8.85 4.80
CA LEU A 256 -2.20 7.50 4.30
C LEU A 256 -1.55 6.46 5.22
N ARG A 257 -0.34 6.75 5.73
CA ARG A 257 0.34 5.87 6.70
C ARG A 257 -0.51 5.64 7.95
N MET A 258 -1.04 6.72 8.52
CA MET A 258 -1.86 6.65 9.73
C MET A 258 -3.14 5.85 9.49
N ALA A 259 -3.86 6.17 8.42
CA ALA A 259 -5.10 5.49 8.07
C ALA A 259 -4.90 4.00 7.78
N LEU A 260 -3.86 3.66 7.00
CA LEU A 260 -3.61 2.29 6.58
C LEU A 260 -3.15 1.41 7.74
N GLY A 261 -2.33 1.94 8.65
CA GLY A 261 -1.95 1.23 9.89
C GLY A 261 -3.18 0.88 10.73
N GLU A 262 -4.00 1.89 11.01
CA GLU A 262 -5.23 1.70 11.79
C GLU A 262 -6.24 0.75 11.10
N TYR A 263 -6.41 0.88 9.78
CA TYR A 263 -7.33 0.04 9.02
C TYR A 263 -6.93 -1.45 9.12
N LEU A 264 -5.64 -1.75 8.97
CA LEU A 264 -5.14 -3.12 9.03
C LEU A 264 -5.18 -3.67 10.47
N ASP A 265 -4.87 -2.84 11.47
CA ASP A 265 -5.01 -3.19 12.90
C ASP A 265 -6.48 -3.50 13.28
N ARG A 266 -7.46 -2.93 12.58
CA ARG A 266 -8.90 -3.24 12.78
C ARG A 266 -9.32 -4.57 12.20
N ARG A 267 -8.84 -4.91 11.00
CA ARG A 267 -9.17 -6.21 10.38
C ARG A 267 -8.43 -7.35 11.05
N GLY A 268 -7.28 -7.08 11.64
CA GLY A 268 -6.51 -8.00 12.45
C GLY A 268 -7.08 -8.22 13.85
N GLN A 269 -8.13 -9.05 13.97
CA GLN A 269 -8.39 -9.70 15.25
C GLN A 269 -7.22 -10.67 15.56
N SER A 270 -6.25 -10.17 16.33
CA SER A 270 -5.18 -10.90 17.03
C SER A 270 -4.04 -11.55 16.22
N GLN A 271 -4.05 -11.56 14.88
CA GLN A 271 -2.97 -12.21 14.08
C GLN A 271 -2.59 -11.52 12.75
N ALA A 272 -3.09 -10.32 12.44
CA ALA A 272 -2.63 -9.62 11.23
C ALA A 272 -1.17 -9.17 11.40
N PRO A 273 -0.37 -9.21 10.33
CA PRO A 273 0.98 -8.67 10.36
C PRO A 273 0.91 -7.17 10.64
N VAL A 274 1.78 -6.71 11.55
CA VAL A 274 2.06 -5.29 11.76
C VAL A 274 2.59 -4.75 10.44
N MET A 275 2.07 -3.63 9.93
CA MET A 275 2.69 -3.00 8.78
C MET A 275 4.08 -2.46 9.12
N ALA A 276 5.03 -2.59 8.19
CA ALA A 276 6.24 -1.79 8.23
C ALA A 276 6.10 -0.55 7.35
N PHE A 277 6.61 0.56 7.86
CA PHE A 277 6.72 1.81 7.13
C PHE A 277 8.15 2.30 7.18
N SER A 278 8.73 2.56 6.01
CA SER A 278 10.03 3.19 5.88
C SER A 278 9.85 4.53 5.20
N MET A 279 10.38 5.60 5.80
CA MET A 279 10.33 6.93 5.22
C MET A 279 11.73 7.44 4.96
N GLU A 280 12.01 7.72 3.69
CA GLU A 280 13.08 8.63 3.31
C GLU A 280 12.41 9.90 2.80
N SER A 281 12.25 10.87 3.69
CA SER A 281 11.73 12.18 3.32
C SER A 281 12.68 13.27 3.76
N THR A 282 13.02 14.13 2.81
CA THR A 282 13.75 15.38 3.03
C THR A 282 12.83 16.59 2.84
N THR A 283 11.52 16.35 2.72
CA THR A 283 10.48 17.38 2.48
C THR A 283 9.25 17.19 3.35
N SER A 284 8.33 18.16 3.31
CA SER A 284 7.02 18.04 3.94
C SER A 284 6.14 16.99 3.25
N ASP A 285 5.23 16.43 4.04
CA ASP A 285 4.12 15.55 3.63
C ASP A 285 3.49 15.92 2.27
N LYS A 286 3.63 15.05 1.26
CA LYS A 286 3.17 15.30 -0.12
C LYS A 286 1.77 14.73 -0.37
N ARG A 287 0.99 15.41 -1.20
CA ARG A 287 -0.37 14.98 -1.60
C ARG A 287 -0.30 13.84 -2.63
N ILE A 288 -1.10 12.80 -2.41
CA ILE A 288 -1.26 11.65 -3.33
C ILE A 288 -2.54 11.78 -4.15
N CYS A 289 -3.67 12.01 -3.47
CA CYS A 289 -4.98 12.18 -4.08
C CYS A 289 -5.89 13.04 -3.21
N THR A 290 -7.15 13.15 -3.59
CA THR A 290 -8.18 13.89 -2.84
C THR A 290 -9.46 13.07 -2.67
N ILE A 291 -10.15 13.28 -1.55
CA ILE A 291 -11.41 12.65 -1.19
C ILE A 291 -12.47 13.74 -1.00
N GLN A 292 -13.65 13.54 -1.58
CA GLN A 292 -14.75 14.49 -1.49
C GLN A 292 -15.44 14.44 -0.12
N GLU A 293 -15.77 13.22 0.33
CA GLU A 293 -16.50 12.94 1.56
C GLU A 293 -15.73 11.89 2.35
N PRO A 294 -14.67 12.30 3.07
CA PRO A 294 -13.89 11.37 3.85
C PRO A 294 -14.65 10.92 5.10
N GLU A 295 -14.27 9.73 5.55
CA GLU A 295 -14.73 9.16 6.81
C GLU A 295 -13.56 9.06 7.78
N VAL A 296 -13.88 9.01 9.07
CA VAL A 296 -12.95 9.01 10.19
C VAL A 296 -12.98 7.64 10.85
N LEU A 297 -11.80 7.04 11.00
CA LEU A 297 -11.60 5.83 11.78
C LEU A 297 -11.52 6.21 13.27
N THR A 298 -12.52 5.84 14.09
CA THR A 298 -12.52 6.17 15.52
C THR A 298 -12.14 5.01 16.43
N ASN A 299 -11.34 5.29 17.45
CA ASN A 299 -10.99 4.33 18.51
C ASN A 299 -11.41 4.91 19.85
N LEU A 300 -12.31 4.23 20.55
CA LEU A 300 -12.70 4.64 21.90
C LEU A 300 -11.62 4.24 22.91
N ASP A 301 -11.20 5.21 23.72
CA ASP A 301 -10.39 4.98 24.92
C ASP A 301 -11.14 5.53 26.13
N VAL A 302 -11.38 4.66 27.11
CA VAL A 302 -12.05 5.01 28.37
C VAL A 302 -11.10 4.93 29.57
N GLY A 303 -9.78 4.86 29.37
CA GLY A 303 -8.81 4.78 30.46
C GLY A 303 -9.04 3.62 31.44
N GLY A 304 -9.67 2.53 30.97
CA GLY A 304 -10.11 1.39 31.77
C GLY A 304 -10.43 0.16 30.90
N ASP A 305 -11.01 -0.88 31.50
CA ASP A 305 -11.38 -2.09 30.75
C ASP A 305 -12.58 -1.84 29.83
N LEU A 306 -12.38 -1.97 28.52
CA LEU A 306 -13.44 -1.83 27.51
C LEU A 306 -14.57 -2.86 27.71
N ASN A 307 -14.32 -3.98 28.39
CA ASN A 307 -15.35 -4.96 28.72
C ASN A 307 -16.36 -4.46 29.76
N GLU A 308 -16.05 -3.38 30.47
CA GLU A 308 -16.96 -2.74 31.43
C GLU A 308 -17.94 -1.77 30.76
N ILE A 309 -17.83 -1.54 29.44
CA ILE A 309 -18.81 -0.73 28.71
C ILE A 309 -20.08 -1.56 28.49
N ASP A 310 -21.22 -1.00 28.89
CA ASP A 310 -22.58 -1.52 28.64
C ASP A 310 -23.14 -0.99 27.31
N ASN A 311 -22.97 0.32 27.06
CA ASN A 311 -23.39 0.95 25.82
C ASN A 311 -22.47 2.12 25.43
N CYS A 312 -22.32 2.36 24.12
CA CYS A 312 -21.62 3.51 23.59
C CYS A 312 -22.42 4.10 22.42
N VAL A 313 -22.78 5.38 22.51
CA VAL A 313 -23.60 6.08 21.51
C VAL A 313 -22.87 7.32 21.02
N PHE A 314 -22.76 7.46 19.71
CA PHE A 314 -22.31 8.66 19.03
C PHE A 314 -23.51 9.35 18.40
N THR A 315 -23.76 10.62 18.72
CA THR A 315 -24.87 11.39 18.13
C THR A 315 -24.31 12.53 17.29
N ASN A 316 -24.59 12.52 15.98
CA ASN A 316 -24.17 13.59 15.09
C ASN A 316 -24.98 14.86 15.39
N ARG A 317 -24.32 15.96 15.78
CA ARG A 317 -25.03 17.18 16.21
C ARG A 317 -25.81 17.85 15.09
N ARG A 318 -25.42 17.65 13.83
CA ARG A 318 -26.08 18.27 12.68
C ARG A 318 -27.28 17.47 12.21
N SER A 319 -27.13 16.16 12.01
CA SER A 319 -28.23 15.30 11.55
C SER A 319 -29.14 14.81 12.68
N GLN A 320 -28.67 14.88 13.93
CA GLN A 320 -29.29 14.27 15.12
C GLN A 320 -29.40 12.74 15.02
N GLU A 321 -28.59 12.12 14.15
CA GLU A 321 -28.51 10.67 13.99
C GLU A 321 -27.65 10.06 15.11
N ALA A 322 -28.15 9.00 15.75
CA ALA A 322 -27.47 8.29 16.82
C ALA A 322 -26.98 6.92 16.36
N HIS A 323 -25.72 6.61 16.63
CA HIS A 323 -25.04 5.37 16.26
C HIS A 323 -24.64 4.61 17.52
N ASN A 324 -25.21 3.43 17.72
CA ASN A 324 -24.78 2.51 18.78
C ASN A 324 -23.50 1.77 18.32
N VAL A 325 -22.42 1.90 19.08
CA VAL A 325 -21.14 1.28 18.79
C VAL A 325 -20.88 0.15 19.78
N CYS A 326 -20.58 -1.04 19.27
CA CYS A 326 -20.30 -2.21 20.09
C CYS A 326 -18.79 -2.52 20.13
N HIS A 327 -18.38 -3.36 21.10
CA HIS A 327 -17.02 -3.88 21.21
C HIS A 327 -16.50 -4.39 19.83
N PRO A 328 -15.27 -4.03 19.39
CA PRO A 328 -14.19 -3.37 20.15
C PRO A 328 -14.25 -1.84 20.18
N TYR A 329 -15.43 -1.23 20.02
CA TYR A 329 -15.64 0.22 20.06
C TYR A 329 -14.80 0.97 19.01
N ARG A 330 -14.69 0.34 17.84
CA ARG A 330 -14.09 0.90 16.64
C ARG A 330 -15.16 1.06 15.59
N HIS A 331 -15.38 2.29 15.12
CA HIS A 331 -16.39 2.58 14.11
C HIS A 331 -15.86 3.55 13.05
N VAL A 332 -16.67 3.76 12.02
CA VAL A 332 -16.42 4.68 10.91
C VAL A 332 -17.50 5.73 10.95
N PHE A 333 -17.11 7.00 10.94
CA PHE A 333 -18.05 8.12 10.96
C PHE A 333 -17.75 9.12 9.85
N ALA A 334 -18.75 9.84 9.37
CA ALA A 334 -18.51 11.04 8.58
C ALA A 334 -17.83 12.11 9.45
N ILE A 335 -16.99 12.96 8.84
CA ILE A 335 -16.44 14.14 9.53
C ILE A 335 -17.59 14.99 10.09
N GLY A 336 -17.47 15.40 11.35
CA GLY A 336 -18.45 16.27 11.98
C GLY A 336 -18.26 16.38 13.48
N ASP A 337 -19.18 17.10 14.11
CA ASP A 337 -19.24 17.28 15.56
C ASP A 337 -20.24 16.27 16.13
N TYR A 338 -19.80 15.51 17.13
CA TYR A 338 -20.56 14.43 17.75
C TYR A 338 -20.61 14.59 19.26
N ASP A 339 -21.74 14.21 19.85
CA ASP A 339 -21.83 13.96 21.28
C ASP A 339 -21.64 12.46 21.52
N VAL A 340 -20.76 12.10 22.44
CA VAL A 340 -20.38 10.71 22.75
C VAL A 340 -20.82 10.38 24.16
N VAL A 341 -21.63 9.34 24.31
CA VAL A 341 -22.09 8.85 25.61
C VAL A 341 -21.64 7.41 25.79
N VAL A 342 -20.93 7.13 26.87
CA VAL A 342 -20.48 5.80 27.27
C VAL A 342 -21.12 5.44 28.60
N THR A 343 -21.95 4.41 28.60
CA THR A 343 -22.54 3.83 29.80
C THR A 343 -21.70 2.63 30.22
N MET A 344 -21.23 2.62 31.46
CA MET A 344 -20.47 1.51 32.06
C MET A 344 -21.42 0.57 32.82
N LYS A 345 -21.10 -0.73 32.88
CA LYS A 345 -21.85 -1.77 33.61
C LYS A 345 -21.95 -1.50 35.11
N SER A 346 -20.90 -0.88 35.67
CA SER A 346 -20.90 -0.30 37.01
C SER A 346 -20.78 1.22 36.88
N PRO A 347 -21.51 2.04 37.68
CA PRO A 347 -21.43 3.50 37.59
C PRO A 347 -19.97 3.98 37.62
N PRO A 348 -19.56 4.99 36.82
CA PRO A 348 -20.37 6.08 36.25
C PRO A 348 -20.65 6.01 34.73
N VAL A 349 -21.67 6.76 34.27
CA VAL A 349 -21.82 7.17 32.86
C VAL A 349 -20.80 8.26 32.56
N ARG A 350 -20.17 8.19 31.40
CA ARG A 350 -19.21 9.20 30.92
C ARG A 350 -19.72 9.78 29.62
N ALA A 351 -19.61 11.10 29.46
CA ALA A 351 -20.08 11.79 28.28
C ALA A 351 -19.08 12.85 27.84
N LYS A 352 -18.97 13.03 26.53
CA LYS A 352 -18.17 14.07 25.90
C LYS A 352 -19.01 14.76 24.84
N GLU A 353 -19.22 16.05 25.01
CA GLU A 353 -19.98 16.87 24.07
C GLU A 353 -19.02 17.58 23.11
N ASP A 354 -19.54 17.94 21.93
CA ASP A 354 -18.81 18.74 20.94
C ASP A 354 -17.51 18.10 20.43
N GLU A 355 -17.48 16.77 20.36
CA GLU A 355 -16.31 16.05 19.87
C GLU A 355 -16.24 16.13 18.34
N ARG A 356 -15.32 16.96 17.84
CA ARG A 356 -15.09 17.10 16.41
C ARG A 356 -14.21 15.97 15.89
N LEU A 357 -14.84 14.97 15.28
CA LEU A 357 -14.12 13.86 14.66
C LEU A 357 -13.35 14.36 13.42
N VAL A 358 -12.02 14.28 13.48
CA VAL A 358 -11.13 14.66 12.37
C VAL A 358 -10.40 13.45 11.79
N PRO A 359 -10.22 13.38 10.45
CA PRO A 359 -9.54 12.27 9.80
C PRO A 359 -8.02 12.36 10.02
N PRO A 360 -7.26 11.29 9.72
CA PRO A 360 -7.74 9.98 9.25
C PRO A 360 -8.22 9.06 10.38
N VAL A 361 -7.60 9.19 11.56
CA VAL A 361 -7.84 8.38 12.75
C VAL A 361 -8.04 9.33 13.91
N TYR A 362 -9.08 9.07 14.70
CA TYR A 362 -9.43 9.92 15.83
C TYR A 362 -9.62 9.10 17.12
N PRO A 363 -8.73 9.23 18.12
CA PRO A 363 -8.95 8.65 19.43
C PRO A 363 -10.03 9.43 20.15
N VAL A 364 -11.08 8.73 20.58
CA VAL A 364 -12.17 9.31 21.36
C VAL A 364 -11.91 8.97 22.82
N GLU A 365 -11.29 9.91 23.52
CA GLU A 365 -10.97 9.76 24.94
C GLU A 365 -12.14 10.23 25.81
N VAL A 366 -12.67 9.31 26.63
CA VAL A 366 -13.82 9.54 27.51
C VAL A 366 -13.44 9.15 28.95
N PHE A 367 -12.99 10.14 29.74
CA PHE A 367 -12.51 9.96 31.11
C PHE A 367 -13.57 10.22 32.17
#